data_AF-A0A9D6QCM4-F1
#
_entry.id   AF-A0A9D6QCM4-F1
#
_cell.length_a   1.000
_cell.length_b   1.000
_cell.length_c   1.000
_cell.angle_alpha   90.00
_cell.angle_beta   90.00
_cell.angle_gamma   90.00
#
_symmetry.space_group_name_H-M   'P 1'
#
loop_
_entity.id
_entity.type
_entity.pdbx_description
1 polymer ?
#
loop_
_entity_poly.entity_id
_entity_poly.type
_entity_poly.pdbx_seq_one_letter_code
_entity_poly.pdbx_strand_id
1 'polypeptide(L)'
;MALIVVSVIGAAALAVLSKRGWRSVVLSERTREAALWVALAAPFAVLAIGADLLLRFPRDINVPAPWSVLFYPTMGFVVEGVFHALPLALLALPFGASLRTSWIWLAPVALIEPVFQVREAFADSRISALEGFVFLQVLAINIVELHVFRRHGFLSAWSFRLSYYLLWHVAWGHLRLL
;
A
#
# COMPACT_ATOMS: atom_id res chain seq x y z
N MET A 1 -13.66 -1.10 -16.83
CA MET A 1 -13.36 -2.55 -16.96
C MET A 1 -12.28 -3.01 -15.99
N ALA A 2 -11.09 -2.38 -15.96
CA ALA A 2 -10.00 -2.77 -15.06
C ALA A 2 -10.38 -2.82 -13.57
N LEU A 3 -11.07 -1.79 -13.04
CA LEU A 3 -11.50 -1.78 -11.65
C LEU A 3 -12.44 -2.94 -11.29
N ILE A 4 -13.36 -3.31 -12.20
CA ILE A 4 -14.28 -4.45 -11.98
C ILE A 4 -13.47 -5.74 -11.86
N VAL A 5 -12.49 -5.95 -12.75
CA VAL A 5 -11.60 -7.12 -12.72
C VAL A 5 -10.82 -7.14 -11.40
N VAL A 6 -10.24 -6.02 -10.98
CA VAL A 6 -9.51 -5.93 -9.70
C VAL A 6 -10.43 -6.20 -8.51
N SER A 7 -11.66 -5.68 -8.49
CA SER A 7 -12.62 -5.96 -7.43
C SER A 7 -13.01 -7.43 -7.36
N VAL A 8 -13.22 -8.08 -8.51
CA VAL A 8 -13.51 -9.52 -8.56
C VAL A 8 -12.33 -10.35 -8.06
N ILE A 9 -11.12 -10.04 -8.53
CA ILE A 9 -9.88 -10.72 -8.11
C ILE A 9 -9.63 -10.51 -6.61
N GLY A 10 -9.74 -9.27 -6.13
CA GLY A 10 -9.57 -8.92 -4.73
C GLY A 10 -10.59 -9.63 -3.84
N ALA A 11 -11.86 -9.67 -4.23
CA ALA A 11 -12.89 -10.41 -3.52
C ALA A 11 -12.59 -11.92 -3.47
N ALA A 12 -12.18 -12.52 -4.59
CA ALA A 12 -11.78 -13.93 -4.63
C ALA A 12 -10.57 -14.21 -3.74
N ALA A 13 -9.55 -13.35 -3.77
CA ALA A 13 -8.36 -13.47 -2.93
C ALA A 13 -8.72 -13.38 -1.43
N LEU A 14 -9.55 -12.41 -1.05
CA LEU A 14 -10.03 -12.27 0.33
C LEU A 14 -10.88 -13.46 0.77
N ALA A 15 -11.69 -14.05 -0.13
CA ALA A 15 -12.44 -15.26 0.17
C ALA A 15 -11.52 -16.46 0.44
N VAL A 16 -10.46 -16.64 -0.37
CA VAL A 16 -9.43 -17.67 -0.14
C VAL A 16 -8.74 -17.45 1.20
N LEU A 17 -8.28 -16.23 1.48
CA LEU A 17 -7.60 -15.89 2.73
C LEU A 17 -8.51 -16.11 3.95
N SER A 18 -9.79 -15.74 3.86
CA SER A 18 -10.79 -15.95 4.92
C SER A 18 -10.95 -17.44 5.26
N LYS A 19 -11.05 -18.30 4.24
CA LYS A 19 -11.11 -19.77 4.41
C LYS A 19 -9.84 -20.33 5.06
N ARG A 20 -8.72 -19.61 4.99
CA ARG A 20 -7.43 -19.96 5.64
C ARG A 20 -7.22 -19.24 6.98
N GLY A 21 -8.27 -18.64 7.54
CA GLY A 21 -8.25 -18.03 8.88
C GLY A 21 -7.66 -16.62 8.94
N TRP A 22 -7.52 -15.93 7.81
CA TRP A 22 -7.20 -14.50 7.80
C TRP A 22 -8.46 -13.67 8.06
N ARG A 23 -8.27 -12.50 8.67
CA ARG A 23 -9.34 -11.51 8.87
C ARG A 23 -9.50 -10.71 7.59
N SER A 24 -10.60 -10.88 6.87
CA SER A 24 -10.84 -10.18 5.59
C SER A 24 -11.51 -8.83 5.78
N VAL A 25 -12.52 -8.73 6.64
CA VAL A 25 -13.30 -7.50 6.82
C VAL A 25 -13.51 -7.25 8.30
N VAL A 26 -12.66 -6.41 8.89
CA VAL A 26 -12.87 -5.82 10.21
C VAL A 26 -12.55 -4.33 10.09
N LEU A 27 -13.60 -3.51 9.98
CA LEU A 27 -13.51 -2.11 10.41
C LEU A 27 -13.96 -2.12 11.86
N SER A 28 -13.14 -1.65 12.80
CA SER A 28 -13.76 -1.20 14.03
C SER A 28 -14.39 0.16 13.75
N GLU A 29 -15.59 0.38 14.29
CA GLU A 29 -16.27 1.68 14.23
C GLU A 29 -15.62 2.72 15.15
N ARG A 30 -14.44 2.44 15.73
CA ARG A 30 -13.81 3.31 16.73
C ARG A 30 -12.96 4.35 16.03
N THR A 31 -13.31 5.62 16.21
CA THR A 31 -12.52 6.81 15.83
C THR A 31 -11.05 6.72 16.28
N ARG A 32 -10.79 6.04 17.39
CA ARG A 32 -9.44 5.77 17.90
C ARG A 32 -8.56 5.00 16.90
N GLU A 33 -9.12 4.07 16.13
CA GLU A 33 -8.35 3.32 15.13
C GLU A 33 -8.03 4.18 13.91
N ALA A 34 -8.95 5.03 13.47
CA ALA A 34 -8.65 6.00 12.41
C ALA A 34 -7.48 6.93 12.81
N ALA A 35 -7.51 7.46 14.04
CA ALA A 35 -6.40 8.26 14.57
C ALA A 35 -5.09 7.47 14.65
N LEU A 36 -5.15 6.18 15.01
CA LEU A 36 -3.98 5.30 15.02
C LEU A 36 -3.39 5.12 13.62
N TRP A 37 -4.22 4.92 12.59
CA TRP A 37 -3.74 4.74 11.21
C TRP A 37 -3.09 6.01 10.66
N VAL A 38 -3.66 7.18 10.95
CA VAL A 38 -3.05 8.46 10.63
C VAL A 38 -1.71 8.63 11.36
N ALA A 39 -1.67 8.36 12.66
CA ALA A 39 -0.45 8.47 13.46
C ALA A 39 0.65 7.53 12.97
N LEU A 40 0.29 6.31 12.55
CA LEU A 40 1.23 5.33 12.01
C LEU A 40 1.74 5.71 10.61
N ALA A 41 0.89 6.32 9.79
CA ALA A 41 1.23 6.75 8.42
C ALA A 41 2.05 8.05 8.39
N ALA A 42 1.90 8.90 9.40
CA ALA A 42 2.52 10.23 9.43
C ALA A 42 4.05 10.23 9.27
N PRO A 43 4.84 9.35 9.93
CA PRO A 43 6.29 9.29 9.73
C PRO A 43 6.67 9.03 8.27
N PHE A 44 5.94 8.13 7.60
CA PHE A 44 6.17 7.84 6.18
C PHE A 44 5.85 9.06 5.31
N ALA A 45 4.75 9.76 5.57
CA ALA A 45 4.43 10.99 4.85
C ALA A 45 5.47 12.08 5.06
N VAL A 46 5.98 12.27 6.29
CA VAL A 46 7.05 13.23 6.59
C VAL A 46 8.33 12.90 5.82
N LEU A 47 8.71 11.62 5.75
CA LEU A 47 9.86 11.18 4.96
C LEU A 47 9.67 11.46 3.46
N ALA A 48 8.49 11.19 2.92
CA ALA A 48 8.17 11.47 1.51
C ALA A 48 8.22 12.98 1.20
N ILE A 49 7.67 13.82 2.08
CA ILE A 49 7.74 15.29 1.98
C ILE A 49 9.19 15.77 2.03
N GLY A 50 9.98 15.27 2.99
CA GLY A 50 11.40 15.59 3.09
C GLY A 50 12.17 15.21 1.82
N ALA A 51 11.92 14.01 1.29
CA ALA A 51 12.51 13.57 0.04
C ALA A 51 12.07 14.43 -1.15
N ASP A 52 10.83 14.90 -1.20
CA ASP A 52 10.36 15.83 -2.25
C ASP A 52 11.07 17.16 -2.21
N LEU A 53 11.26 17.72 -1.02
CA LEU A 53 11.99 18.97 -0.84
C LEU A 53 13.47 18.85 -1.25
N LEU A 54 14.08 17.67 -1.07
CA LEU A 54 15.51 17.45 -1.33
C LEU A 54 15.79 16.94 -2.75
N LEU A 55 15.02 15.97 -3.23
CA LEU A 55 15.22 15.24 -4.48
C LEU A 55 14.30 15.71 -5.61
N ARG A 56 13.25 16.48 -5.29
CA ARG A 56 12.26 17.06 -6.22
C ARG A 56 11.54 16.00 -7.04
N PHE A 57 10.46 15.44 -6.50
CA PHE A 57 9.63 14.55 -7.29
C PHE A 57 9.04 15.29 -8.51
N PRO A 58 8.79 14.57 -9.62
CA PRO A 58 8.05 15.11 -10.75
C PRO A 58 6.71 15.71 -10.32
N ARG A 59 6.31 16.84 -10.93
CA ARG A 59 5.08 17.55 -10.56
C ARG A 59 3.82 16.68 -10.67
N ASP A 60 3.80 15.77 -11.64
CA ASP A 60 2.71 14.85 -11.95
C ASP A 60 2.63 13.61 -11.04
N ILE A 61 3.53 13.47 -10.03
CA ILE A 61 3.37 12.41 -9.01
C ILE A 61 2.12 12.63 -8.13
N ASN A 62 1.58 13.85 -8.10
CA ASN A 62 0.36 14.20 -7.40
C ASN A 62 -0.77 14.50 -8.38
N VAL A 63 -1.88 13.77 -8.21
CA VAL A 63 -3.13 14.07 -8.92
C VAL A 63 -3.77 15.30 -8.26
N PRO A 64 -4.12 16.35 -9.01
CA PRO A 64 -4.73 17.55 -8.44
C PRO A 64 -6.20 17.32 -8.02
N ALA A 65 -6.70 18.19 -7.14
CA ALA A 65 -8.12 18.24 -6.82
C ALA A 65 -8.95 18.68 -8.05
N PRO A 66 -10.19 18.20 -8.21
CA PRO A 66 -10.93 17.29 -7.32
C PRO A 66 -10.67 15.80 -7.57
N TRP A 67 -9.91 15.45 -8.61
CA TRP A 67 -9.71 14.06 -9.06
C TRP A 67 -9.01 13.17 -8.03
N SER A 68 -8.14 13.77 -7.21
CA SER A 68 -7.43 13.08 -6.12
C SER A 68 -8.35 12.33 -5.15
N VAL A 69 -9.55 12.86 -4.89
CA VAL A 69 -10.51 12.32 -3.92
C VAL A 69 -10.98 10.91 -4.30
N LEU A 70 -11.14 10.63 -5.60
CA LEU A 70 -11.52 9.30 -6.08
C LEU A 70 -10.31 8.48 -6.52
N PHE A 71 -9.29 9.14 -7.05
CA PHE A 71 -8.10 8.47 -7.57
C PHE A 71 -7.37 7.70 -6.46
N TYR A 72 -7.03 8.35 -5.35
CA TYR A 72 -6.20 7.72 -4.31
C TYR A 72 -6.90 6.59 -3.55
N PRO A 73 -8.20 6.68 -3.21
CA PRO A 73 -8.91 5.53 -2.65
C PRO A 73 -8.99 4.34 -3.60
N THR A 74 -9.24 4.61 -4.88
CA THR A 74 -9.28 3.58 -5.92
C THR A 74 -7.91 2.92 -6.07
N MET A 75 -6.84 3.71 -6.19
CA MET A 75 -5.49 3.18 -6.29
C MET A 75 -5.09 2.43 -5.03
N GLY A 76 -5.43 2.94 -3.83
CA GLY A 76 -5.17 2.21 -2.58
C GLY A 76 -5.83 0.83 -2.59
N PHE A 77 -7.07 0.73 -3.08
CA PHE A 77 -7.76 -0.55 -3.19
C PHE A 77 -7.11 -1.47 -4.22
N VAL A 78 -6.70 -0.91 -5.37
CA VAL A 78 -5.97 -1.67 -6.39
C VAL A 78 -4.67 -2.22 -5.84
N VAL A 79 -3.88 -1.39 -5.15
CA VAL A 79 -2.57 -1.81 -4.67
C VAL A 79 -2.73 -2.88 -3.58
N GLU A 80 -3.61 -2.68 -2.59
CA GLU A 80 -3.89 -3.70 -1.57
C GLU A 80 -4.45 -5.00 -2.17
N GLY A 81 -5.31 -4.92 -3.18
CA GLY A 81 -5.89 -6.08 -3.84
C GLY A 81 -4.87 -6.87 -4.66
N VAL A 82 -4.10 -6.18 -5.49
CA VAL A 82 -3.22 -6.78 -6.50
C VAL A 82 -1.84 -7.14 -5.94
N PHE A 83 -1.24 -6.29 -5.11
CA PHE A 83 0.12 -6.50 -4.62
C PHE A 83 0.18 -7.17 -3.24
N HIS A 84 -0.93 -7.21 -2.50
CA HIS A 84 -0.95 -7.83 -1.16
C HIS A 84 -1.93 -9.00 -1.08
N ALA A 85 -3.23 -8.75 -1.22
CA ALA A 85 -4.26 -9.78 -1.03
C ALA A 85 -4.12 -10.94 -2.02
N LEU A 86 -3.95 -10.65 -3.32
CA LEU A 86 -3.79 -11.69 -4.34
C LEU A 86 -2.52 -12.54 -4.13
N PRO A 87 -1.30 -11.96 -3.99
CA PRO A 87 -0.09 -12.74 -3.73
C PRO A 87 -0.18 -13.56 -2.45
N LEU A 88 -0.73 -13.00 -1.36
CA LEU A 88 -0.98 -13.75 -0.13
C LEU A 88 -1.94 -14.92 -0.36
N ALA A 89 -3.03 -14.72 -1.11
CA ALA A 89 -3.99 -15.77 -1.40
C ALA A 89 -3.36 -16.90 -2.22
N LEU A 90 -2.50 -16.57 -3.20
CA LEU A 90 -1.77 -17.54 -4.01
C LEU A 90 -0.80 -18.36 -3.16
N LEU A 91 -0.04 -17.71 -2.28
CA LEU A 91 0.82 -18.42 -1.32
C LEU A 91 -0.02 -19.31 -0.39
N ALA A 92 -1.21 -18.86 0.02
CA ALA A 92 -2.04 -19.60 0.98
C ALA A 92 -2.60 -20.91 0.44
N LEU A 93 -2.56 -21.13 -0.89
CA LEU A 93 -2.98 -22.38 -1.51
C LEU A 93 -2.07 -23.56 -1.09
N PRO A 94 -0.74 -23.53 -1.33
CA PRO A 94 0.17 -24.60 -0.91
C PRO A 94 0.53 -24.58 0.58
N PHE A 95 0.60 -23.40 1.22
CA PHE A 95 1.17 -23.29 2.58
C PHE A 95 0.12 -23.17 3.70
N GLY A 96 -1.15 -22.97 3.35
CA GLY A 96 -2.27 -22.93 4.29
C GLY A 96 -2.12 -21.90 5.40
N ALA A 97 -2.50 -22.28 6.62
CA ALA A 97 -2.52 -21.37 7.78
C ALA A 97 -1.11 -20.98 8.29
N SER A 98 -0.06 -21.74 7.92
CA SER A 98 1.32 -21.47 8.36
C SER A 98 1.86 -20.11 7.88
N LEU A 99 1.30 -19.58 6.78
CA LEU A 99 1.62 -18.25 6.29
C LEU A 99 1.24 -17.13 7.25
N ARG A 100 0.15 -17.33 7.99
CA ARG A 100 -0.34 -16.31 8.92
C ARG A 100 0.60 -16.16 10.11
N THR A 101 1.33 -17.20 10.49
CA THR A 101 2.21 -17.17 11.66
C THR A 101 3.64 -16.76 11.33
N SER A 102 4.10 -16.97 10.09
CA SER A 102 5.48 -16.71 9.73
C SER A 102 5.67 -15.45 8.90
N TRP A 103 6.55 -14.56 9.39
CA TRP A 103 6.93 -13.32 8.70
C TRP A 103 7.72 -13.56 7.42
N ILE A 104 8.36 -14.72 7.26
CA ILE A 104 9.20 -15.02 6.08
C ILE A 104 8.40 -14.94 4.78
N TRP A 105 7.11 -15.24 4.84
CA TRP A 105 6.22 -15.23 3.69
C TRP A 105 5.66 -13.85 3.35
N LEU A 106 5.77 -12.89 4.27
CA LEU A 106 5.39 -11.50 4.00
C LEU A 106 6.48 -10.75 3.25
N ALA A 107 7.75 -11.12 3.46
CA ALA A 107 8.89 -10.51 2.79
C ALA A 107 8.79 -10.53 1.25
N PRO A 108 8.55 -11.68 0.58
CA PRO A 108 8.41 -11.69 -0.88
C PRO A 108 7.21 -10.87 -1.36
N VAL A 109 6.10 -10.84 -0.60
CA VAL A 109 4.92 -10.03 -0.95
C VAL A 109 5.21 -8.53 -0.82
N ALA A 110 5.91 -8.13 0.24
CA ALA A 110 6.27 -6.73 0.49
C ALA A 110 7.14 -6.14 -0.63
N LEU A 111 7.94 -6.98 -1.29
CA LEU A 111 8.85 -6.61 -2.37
C LEU A 111 8.18 -6.43 -3.73
N ILE A 112 6.97 -6.96 -3.96
CA ILE A 112 6.37 -6.99 -5.31
C ILE A 112 6.13 -5.56 -5.83
N GLU A 113 5.48 -4.72 -5.04
CA GLU A 113 5.18 -3.34 -5.42
C GLU A 113 6.43 -2.46 -5.60
N PRO A 114 7.39 -2.37 -4.66
CA PRO A 114 8.56 -1.51 -4.85
C PRO A 114 9.39 -1.97 -6.05
N VAL A 115 9.53 -3.28 -6.29
CA VAL A 115 10.17 -3.80 -7.52
C VAL A 115 9.39 -3.38 -8.76
N PHE A 116 8.06 -3.48 -8.74
CA PHE A 116 7.22 -3.06 -9.85
C PHE A 116 7.34 -1.56 -10.15
N GLN A 117 7.44 -0.71 -9.13
CA GLN A 117 7.55 0.74 -9.27
C GLN A 117 8.90 1.19 -9.84
N VAL A 118 10.00 0.50 -9.52
CA VAL A 118 11.35 0.87 -10.00
C VAL A 118 11.89 -0.07 -11.09
N ARG A 119 11.02 -0.87 -11.71
CA ARG A 119 11.40 -1.90 -12.69
C ARG A 119 12.23 -1.37 -13.87
N GLU A 120 11.96 -0.14 -14.30
CA GLU A 120 12.67 0.51 -15.41
C GLU A 120 14.11 0.85 -14.99
N ALA A 121 14.30 1.36 -13.78
CA ALA A 121 15.62 1.62 -13.19
C ALA A 121 16.49 0.35 -13.09
N PHE A 122 15.86 -0.79 -12.75
CA PHE A 122 16.55 -2.08 -12.73
C PHE A 122 16.92 -2.57 -14.12
N ALA A 123 16.04 -2.39 -15.12
CA ALA A 123 16.32 -2.77 -16.50
C ALA A 123 17.52 -1.99 -17.07
N ASP A 124 17.62 -0.71 -16.74
CA ASP A 124 18.69 0.17 -17.21
C ASP A 124 19.98 0.10 -16.36
N SER A 125 19.99 -0.72 -15.29
CA SER A 125 21.11 -0.86 -14.34
C SER A 125 21.58 0.46 -13.73
N ARG A 126 20.70 1.46 -13.65
CA ARG A 126 20.97 2.80 -13.12
C ARG A 126 19.83 3.21 -12.21
N ILE A 127 20.07 3.14 -10.91
CA ILE A 127 19.10 3.56 -9.90
C ILE A 127 19.50 4.95 -9.43
N SER A 128 18.65 5.93 -9.72
CA SER A 128 18.79 7.28 -9.18
C SER A 128 18.52 7.30 -7.67
N ALA A 129 18.96 8.36 -6.98
CA ALA A 129 18.67 8.54 -5.56
C ALA A 129 17.16 8.56 -5.26
N LEU A 130 16.36 9.12 -6.19
CA LEU A 130 14.91 9.18 -6.07
C LEU A 130 14.27 7.79 -6.16
N GLU A 131 14.68 6.98 -7.12
CA GLU A 131 14.18 5.61 -7.27
C GLU A 131 14.60 4.72 -6.10
N GLY A 132 15.84 4.86 -5.62
CA GLY A 132 16.30 4.18 -4.41
C GLY A 132 15.47 4.56 -3.18
N PHE A 133 15.14 5.85 -3.03
CA PHE A 133 14.24 6.31 -1.98
C PHE A 133 12.84 5.71 -2.13
N VAL A 134 12.23 5.77 -3.32
CA VAL A 134 10.89 5.21 -3.58
C VAL A 134 10.85 3.72 -3.25
N PHE A 135 11.85 2.95 -3.70
CA PHE A 135 11.95 1.53 -3.40
C PHE A 135 11.94 1.26 -1.89
N LEU A 136 12.81 1.93 -1.13
CA LEU A 136 12.93 1.73 0.32
C LEU A 136 11.69 2.21 1.07
N GLN A 137 11.13 3.34 0.66
CA GLN A 137 9.94 3.93 1.26
C GLN A 137 8.72 3.00 1.08
N VAL A 138 8.48 2.53 -0.14
CA VAL A 138 7.36 1.65 -0.46
C VAL A 138 7.55 0.27 0.18
N LEU A 139 8.78 -0.25 0.23
CA LEU A 139 9.08 -1.48 0.96
C LEU A 139 8.74 -1.35 2.45
N ALA A 140 9.14 -0.26 3.09
CA ALA A 140 8.88 -0.04 4.52
C ALA A 140 7.38 0.10 4.80
N ILE A 141 6.66 0.86 3.96
CA ILE A 141 5.20 0.98 4.01
C ILE A 141 4.54 -0.40 3.87
N ASN A 142 4.96 -1.20 2.89
CA ASN A 142 4.39 -2.53 2.64
C ASN A 142 4.61 -3.51 3.79
N ILE A 143 5.76 -3.44 4.47
CA ILE A 143 6.02 -4.27 5.65
C ILE A 143 5.02 -3.93 6.76
N VAL A 144 4.77 -2.63 6.98
CA VAL A 144 3.79 -2.16 7.97
C VAL A 144 2.37 -2.53 7.55
N GLU A 145 2.00 -2.35 6.29
CA GLU A 145 0.69 -2.71 5.76
C GLU A 145 0.40 -4.20 5.88
N LEU A 146 1.35 -5.05 5.51
CA LEU A 146 1.19 -6.50 5.67
C LEU A 146 1.08 -6.91 7.14
N HIS A 147 1.79 -6.21 8.04
CA HIS A 147 1.61 -6.41 9.48
C HIS A 147 0.19 -6.02 9.92
N VAL A 148 -0.30 -4.85 9.50
CA VAL A 148 -1.65 -4.36 9.80
C VAL A 148 -2.70 -5.30 9.21
N PHE A 149 -2.58 -5.70 7.96
CA PHE A 149 -3.47 -6.66 7.29
C PHE A 149 -3.53 -7.97 8.08
N ARG A 150 -2.38 -8.56 8.40
CA ARG A 150 -2.33 -9.83 9.13
C ARG A 150 -3.03 -9.78 10.49
N ARG A 151 -2.99 -8.63 11.18
CA ARG A 151 -3.53 -8.47 12.55
C ARG A 151 -4.96 -7.92 12.58
N HIS A 152 -5.26 -6.97 11.73
CA HIS A 152 -6.49 -6.16 11.72
C HIS A 152 -7.34 -6.32 10.46
N GLY A 153 -6.80 -6.96 9.42
CA GLY A 153 -7.53 -7.28 8.19
C GLY A 153 -7.36 -6.23 7.09
N PHE A 154 -7.92 -6.54 5.91
CA PHE A 154 -7.73 -5.78 4.67
C PHE A 154 -8.13 -4.31 4.80
N LEU A 155 -9.30 -4.04 5.38
CA LEU A 155 -9.80 -2.66 5.49
C LEU A 155 -8.95 -1.78 6.40
N SER A 156 -8.30 -2.36 7.43
CA SER A 156 -7.37 -1.62 8.27
C SER A 156 -6.08 -1.28 7.54
N ALA A 157 -5.54 -2.21 6.75
CA ALA A 157 -4.36 -1.96 5.91
C ALA A 157 -4.66 -0.91 4.83
N TRP A 158 -5.80 -1.05 4.14
CA TRP A 158 -6.27 -0.05 3.20
C TRP A 158 -6.45 1.33 3.87
N SER A 159 -7.03 1.40 5.06
CA SER A 159 -7.19 2.66 5.80
C SER A 159 -5.85 3.30 6.19
N PHE A 160 -4.86 2.51 6.59
CA PHE A 160 -3.49 3.00 6.80
C PHE A 160 -2.91 3.60 5.51
N ARG A 161 -3.05 2.91 4.37
CA ARG A 161 -2.63 3.41 3.06
C ARG A 161 -3.33 4.72 2.68
N LEU A 162 -4.64 4.80 2.88
CA LEU A 162 -5.40 6.03 2.64
C LEU A 162 -4.92 7.17 3.53
N SER A 163 -4.53 6.88 4.77
CA SER A 163 -3.99 7.90 5.66
C SER A 163 -2.66 8.45 5.13
N TYR A 164 -1.77 7.58 4.63
CA TYR A 164 -0.54 7.98 3.95
C TYR A 164 -0.84 8.83 2.70
N TYR A 165 -1.75 8.37 1.84
CA TYR A 165 -2.17 9.10 0.64
C TYR A 165 -2.81 10.46 0.96
N LEU A 166 -3.60 10.55 2.02
CA LEU A 166 -4.20 11.80 2.43
C LEU A 166 -3.12 12.83 2.81
N LEU A 167 -2.12 12.42 3.60
CA LEU A 167 -1.07 13.32 4.08
C LEU A 167 -0.08 13.71 2.96
N TRP A 168 0.47 12.72 2.27
CA TRP A 168 1.48 12.93 1.24
C TRP A 168 0.86 13.32 -0.09
N HIS A 169 -0.09 12.53 -0.58
CA HIS A 169 -0.56 12.70 -1.95
C HIS A 169 -1.60 13.81 -2.13
N VAL A 170 -2.46 14.01 -1.13
CA VAL A 170 -3.55 14.99 -1.22
C VAL A 170 -3.18 16.30 -0.54
N ALA A 171 -2.87 16.29 0.77
CA ALA A 171 -2.60 17.51 1.53
C ALA A 171 -1.32 18.19 1.06
N TRP A 172 -0.18 17.49 1.09
CA TRP A 172 1.07 18.04 0.55
C TRP A 172 1.01 18.26 -0.96
N GLY A 173 0.45 17.31 -1.71
CA GLY A 173 0.24 17.47 -3.15
C GLY A 173 -0.53 18.74 -3.53
N HIS A 174 -1.55 19.12 -2.75
CA HIS A 174 -2.25 20.38 -2.93
C HIS A 174 -1.33 21.57 -2.63
N LEU A 175 -0.66 21.58 -1.47
CA LEU A 175 0.21 22.69 -1.04
C LEU A 175 1.37 22.95 -2.01
N ARG A 176 2.00 21.89 -2.55
CA ARG A 176 3.17 22.02 -3.43
C ARG A 176 2.83 22.45 -4.87
N LEU A 177 1.57 22.28 -5.28
CA LEU A 177 1.09 22.57 -6.64
C LEU A 177 0.41 23.95 -6.76
N LEU A 178 0.25 24.65 -5.64
CA LEU A 178 -0.05 26.09 -5.62
C LEU A 178 1.13 26.89 -6.19
#